data_AF-A0A1R2B2A7-F1
#
_entry.id   AF-A0A1R2B2A7-F1
#
_cell.length_a   1.000
_cell.length_b   1.000
_cell.length_c   1.000
_cell.angle_alpha   90.00
_cell.angle_beta   90.00
_cell.angle_gamma   90.00
#
_symmetry.space_group_name_H-M   'P 1'
#
loop_
_entity.id
_entity.type
_entity.pdbx_description
1 polymer ?
#
loop_
_entity_poly.entity_id
_entity_poly.type
_entity_poly.pdbx_seq_one_letter_code
_entity_poly.pdbx_strand_id
1 'polypeptide(L)'
;MSDIQSYLSIFAERVEIYKKWDTHLRDFLANRNFTAYNTAIQETTQSLRTLRENVKKIEYPDNLTIIISSIELLEDQHLKANVEYHTGKITGNSDSRNTVRKIEEEIMELIQELSNEEES
;
A
#
# COMPACT_ATOMS: atom_id res chain seq x y z
N MET A 1 10.58 10.27 -19.74
CA MET A 1 9.73 10.19 -18.53
C MET A 1 10.47 10.96 -17.46
N SER A 2 9.77 11.84 -16.75
CA SER A 2 10.31 12.45 -15.52
C SER A 2 10.49 11.36 -14.45
N ASP A 3 11.37 11.60 -13.47
CA ASP A 3 11.53 10.69 -12.33
C ASP A 3 10.21 10.59 -11.52
N ILE A 4 9.42 11.67 -11.52
CA ILE A 4 8.07 11.72 -10.92
C ILE A 4 7.06 10.84 -11.67
N GLN A 5 7.01 10.88 -13.00
CA GLN A 5 6.15 9.97 -13.79
C GLN A 5 6.51 8.50 -13.57
N SER A 6 7.81 8.21 -13.44
CA SER A 6 8.29 6.86 -13.14
C SER A 6 7.80 6.40 -11.77
N TYR A 7 7.85 7.28 -10.77
CA TYR A 7 7.30 7.02 -9.44
C TYR A 7 5.77 6.85 -9.44
N LEU A 8 5.02 7.75 -10.09
CA LEU A 8 3.56 7.67 -10.14
C LEU A 8 3.07 6.39 -10.83
N SER A 9 3.77 5.92 -11.87
CA SER A 9 3.49 4.62 -12.49
C SER A 9 3.71 3.47 -11.51
N ILE A 10 4.82 3.49 -10.76
CA ILE A 10 5.11 2.48 -9.74
C ILE A 10 4.10 2.53 -8.60
N PHE A 11 3.65 3.72 -8.21
CA PHE A 11 2.62 3.91 -7.20
C PHE A 11 1.28 3.31 -7.64
N ALA A 12 0.85 3.56 -8.89
CA ALA A 12 -0.36 2.96 -9.44
C ALA A 12 -0.30 1.41 -9.41
N GLU A 13 0.85 0.83 -9.78
CA GLU A 13 1.07 -0.62 -9.66
C GLU A 13 1.00 -1.10 -8.20
N ARG A 14 1.51 -0.31 -7.26
CA ARG A 14 1.50 -0.63 -5.83
C ARG A 14 0.08 -0.61 -5.25
N VAL A 15 -0.75 0.36 -5.64
CA VAL A 15 -2.17 0.44 -5.28
C VAL A 15 -2.92 -0.82 -5.73
N GLU A 16 -2.68 -1.30 -6.95
CA GLU A 16 -3.31 -2.53 -7.45
C GLU A 16 -2.90 -3.78 -6.66
N ILE A 17 -1.65 -3.84 -6.19
CA ILE A 17 -1.16 -4.92 -5.34
C ILE A 17 -1.83 -4.89 -3.96
N TYR A 18 -2.01 -3.71 -3.36
CA TYR A 18 -2.75 -3.59 -2.10
C TYR A 18 -4.21 -3.99 -2.24
N LYS A 19 -4.88 -3.65 -3.35
CA LYS A 19 -6.25 -4.13 -3.64
C LYS A 19 -6.32 -5.65 -3.75
N LYS A 20 -5.33 -6.29 -4.39
CA LYS A 20 -5.23 -7.76 -4.44
C LYS A 20 -5.07 -8.34 -3.03
N TRP A 21 -4.22 -7.74 -2.20
CA TRP A 21 -4.01 -8.19 -0.83
C TRP A 21 -5.29 -8.12 0.03
N ASP A 22 -6.05 -7.02 -0.04
CA ASP A 22 -7.34 -6.89 0.64
C ASP A 22 -8.35 -7.93 0.12
N THR A 23 -8.34 -8.21 -1.18
CA THR A 23 -9.19 -9.26 -1.79
C THR A 23 -8.83 -10.63 -1.23
N HIS A 24 -7.54 -10.99 -1.22
CA HIS A 24 -7.08 -12.27 -0.66
C HIS A 24 -7.41 -12.43 0.81
N LEU A 25 -7.29 -11.34 1.59
CA LEU A 25 -7.69 -11.33 2.98
C LEU A 25 -9.19 -11.60 3.12
N ARG A 26 -10.05 -10.87 2.41
CA ARG A 26 -11.52 -11.09 2.43
C ARG A 26 -11.90 -12.52 2.04
N ASP A 27 -11.29 -13.05 0.99
CA ASP A 27 -11.53 -14.43 0.53
C ASP A 27 -11.13 -15.46 1.60
N PHE A 28 -10.01 -15.23 2.28
CA PHE A 28 -9.60 -16.05 3.41
C PHE A 28 -10.58 -15.95 4.59
N LEU A 29 -11.10 -14.76 4.90
CA LEU A 29 -12.08 -14.62 5.97
C LEU A 29 -13.37 -15.39 5.68
N ALA A 30 -13.79 -15.40 4.41
CA ALA A 30 -15.00 -16.09 3.97
C ALA A 30 -14.82 -17.61 3.94
N ASN A 31 -13.72 -18.09 3.38
CA ASN A 31 -13.56 -19.50 3.02
C ASN A 31 -12.63 -20.28 3.95
N ARG A 32 -11.87 -19.60 4.83
CA ARG A 32 -10.88 -20.17 5.75
C ARG A 32 -9.84 -21.08 5.08
N ASN A 33 -9.59 -20.87 3.79
CA ASN A 33 -8.61 -21.64 3.03
C ASN A 33 -7.20 -21.06 3.26
N PHE A 34 -6.51 -21.58 4.29
CA PHE A 34 -5.17 -21.15 4.67
C PHE A 34 -4.14 -21.36 3.56
N THR A 35 -4.24 -22.45 2.78
CA THR A 35 -3.28 -22.73 1.71
C THR A 35 -3.38 -21.69 0.60
N ALA A 36 -4.61 -21.44 0.10
CA ALA A 36 -4.83 -20.44 -0.94
C ALA A 36 -4.42 -19.04 -0.48
N TYR A 37 -4.74 -18.70 0.77
CA TYR A 37 -4.35 -17.43 1.37
C TYR A 37 -2.82 -17.28 1.45
N ASN A 38 -2.11 -18.27 2.00
CA ASN A 38 -0.66 -18.20 2.14
C ASN A 38 0.05 -18.06 0.80
N THR A 39 -0.37 -18.80 -0.23
CA THR A 39 0.17 -18.67 -1.59
C THR A 39 -0.07 -17.26 -2.13
N ALA A 40 -1.31 -16.77 -2.07
CA ALA A 40 -1.67 -15.46 -2.61
C ALA A 40 -0.95 -14.31 -1.88
N ILE A 41 -0.82 -14.39 -0.56
CA ILE A 41 -0.08 -13.40 0.24
C ILE A 41 1.41 -13.43 -0.07
N GLN A 42 2.01 -14.61 -0.26
CA GLN A 42 3.42 -14.72 -0.67
C GLN A 42 3.68 -14.06 -2.03
N GLU A 43 2.83 -14.34 -3.02
CA GLU A 43 2.94 -13.76 -4.36
C GLU A 43 2.83 -12.23 -4.31
N THR A 44 1.80 -11.73 -3.63
CA THR A 44 1.54 -10.29 -3.50
C THR A 44 2.66 -9.58 -2.73
N THR A 45 3.20 -10.20 -1.68
CA THR A 45 4.34 -9.69 -0.92
C THR A 45 5.61 -9.63 -1.79
N GLN A 46 5.82 -10.64 -2.64
CA GLN A 46 6.93 -10.64 -3.57
C GLN A 46 6.77 -9.54 -4.63
N SER A 47 5.56 -9.27 -5.13
CA SER A 47 5.30 -8.14 -6.02
C SER A 47 5.60 -6.79 -5.35
N LEU A 48 5.18 -6.58 -4.09
CA LEU A 48 5.53 -5.37 -3.33
C LEU A 48 7.04 -5.21 -3.18
N ARG A 49 7.74 -6.30 -2.87
CA ARG A 49 9.21 -6.29 -2.74
C ARG A 49 9.88 -5.87 -4.05
N THR A 50 9.44 -6.42 -5.18
CA THR A 50 9.97 -6.07 -6.50
C THR A 50 9.75 -4.58 -6.80
N LEU A 51 8.58 -4.03 -6.50
CA LEU A 51 8.32 -2.60 -6.69
C LEU A 51 9.21 -1.73 -5.80
N ARG A 52 9.42 -2.08 -4.52
CA ARG A 52 10.34 -1.34 -3.63
C ARG A 52 11.76 -1.30 -4.18
N GLU A 53 12.25 -2.42 -4.69
CA GLU A 53 13.58 -2.48 -5.32
C GLU A 53 13.64 -1.69 -6.63
N ASN A 54 12.52 -1.49 -7.33
CA ASN A 54 12.47 -0.62 -8.51
C ASN A 54 12.46 0.86 -8.12
N VAL A 55 11.74 1.26 -7.05
CA VAL A 55 11.77 2.65 -6.54
C VAL A 55 13.18 3.05 -6.14
N LYS A 56 13.92 2.18 -5.42
CA LYS A 56 15.30 2.45 -4.98
C LYS A 56 16.30 2.67 -6.12
N LYS A 57 15.99 2.23 -7.33
CA LYS A 57 16.86 2.43 -8.51
C LYS A 57 16.65 3.79 -9.17
N ILE A 58 15.60 4.50 -8.79
CA ILE A 58 15.32 5.84 -9.28
C ILE A 58 15.98 6.82 -8.30
N GLU A 59 16.83 7.70 -8.82
CA GLU A 59 17.42 8.77 -8.04
C GLU A 59 16.44 9.93 -7.97
N TYR A 60 16.16 10.43 -6.77
CA TYR A 60 15.26 11.55 -6.56
C TYR A 60 16.00 12.69 -5.82
N PRO A 61 15.62 13.95 -6.08
CA PRO A 61 15.90 15.07 -5.19
C PRO A 61 15.55 14.77 -3.72
N ASP A 62 16.25 15.40 -2.77
CA ASP A 62 16.12 15.13 -1.33
C ASP A 62 14.68 15.35 -0.80
N ASN A 63 13.97 16.36 -1.31
CA ASN A 63 12.58 16.65 -0.94
C ASN A 63 11.62 15.53 -1.41
N LEU A 64 11.75 15.08 -2.66
CA LEU A 64 10.96 13.99 -3.22
C LEU A 64 11.24 12.67 -2.48
N THR A 65 12.50 12.41 -2.11
CA THR A 65 12.88 11.23 -1.32
C THR A 65 12.15 11.18 0.03
N ILE A 66 11.95 12.33 0.70
CA ILE A 66 11.24 12.42 1.98
C ILE A 66 9.75 12.11 1.80
N ILE A 67 9.11 12.66 0.78
CA ILE A 67 7.68 12.44 0.49
C ILE A 67 7.45 10.97 0.14
N ILE A 68 8.28 10.41 -0.75
CA ILE A 68 8.21 9.00 -1.17
C ILE A 68 8.38 8.07 0.04
N SER A 69 9.39 8.31 0.88
CA SER A 69 9.64 7.49 2.08
C SER A 69 8.46 7.54 3.06
N SER A 70 7.80 8.70 3.17
CA SER A 70 6.62 8.88 4.02
C SER A 70 5.43 8.07 3.48
N ILE A 71 5.23 8.07 2.16
CA ILE A 71 4.22 7.21 1.50
C ILE A 71 4.52 5.73 1.79
N GLU A 72 5.75 5.25 1.60
CA GLU A 72 6.07 3.83 1.83
C GLU A 72 5.80 3.40 3.28
N LEU A 73 6.09 4.28 4.25
CA LEU A 73 5.82 4.04 5.66
C LEU A 73 4.32 3.97 5.96
N LEU A 74 3.54 4.91 5.43
CA LEU A 74 2.09 4.94 5.60
C LEU A 74 1.42 3.71 4.99
N GLU A 75 1.90 3.25 3.83
CA GLU A 75 1.41 2.03 3.20
C GLU A 75 1.63 0.78 4.08
N ASP A 76 2.79 0.66 4.74
CA ASP A 76 3.04 -0.42 5.71
C ASP A 76 2.11 -0.34 6.93
N GLN A 77 1.78 0.87 7.39
CA GLN A 77 0.83 1.08 8.46
C GLN A 77 -0.61 0.74 8.03
N HIS A 78 -1.00 1.13 6.81
CA HIS A 78 -2.30 0.81 6.22
C HIS A 78 -2.52 -0.70 6.16
N LEU A 79 -1.49 -1.42 5.71
CA LEU A 79 -1.47 -2.87 5.61
C LEU A 79 -1.77 -3.53 6.96
N LYS A 80 -1.04 -3.10 7.99
CA LYS A 80 -1.20 -3.59 9.36
C LYS A 80 -2.60 -3.28 9.91
N ALA A 81 -3.05 -2.03 9.74
CA ALA A 81 -4.37 -1.60 10.21
C ALA A 81 -5.51 -2.37 9.54
N ASN A 82 -5.37 -2.73 8.26
CA ASN A 82 -6.35 -3.56 7.56
C ASN A 82 -6.41 -4.98 8.11
N VAL A 83 -5.25 -5.61 8.35
CA VAL A 83 -5.20 -6.96 8.96
C VAL A 83 -5.86 -6.94 10.34
N GLU A 84 -5.55 -5.94 11.16
CA GLU A 84 -6.14 -5.77 12.49
C GLU A 84 -7.67 -5.59 12.41
N TYR A 85 -8.15 -4.67 11.58
CA TYR A 85 -9.57 -4.42 11.37
C TYR A 85 -10.35 -5.68 10.96
N HIS A 86 -9.84 -6.39 9.97
CA HIS A 86 -10.47 -7.61 9.46
C HIS A 86 -10.40 -8.78 10.46
N THR A 87 -9.33 -8.86 11.24
CA THR A 87 -9.21 -9.82 12.34
C THR A 87 -10.24 -9.52 13.43
N GLY A 88 -10.38 -8.26 13.84
CA GLY A 88 -11.40 -7.81 14.80
C GLY A 88 -12.82 -8.17 14.36
N LYS A 89 -13.14 -7.91 13.08
CA LYS A 89 -14.44 -8.29 12.49
C LYS A 89 -14.76 -9.78 12.62
N ILE A 90 -13.76 -10.64 12.54
CA ILE A 90 -13.92 -12.10 12.69
C ILE A 90 -14.05 -12.51 14.15
N THR A 91 -13.23 -11.93 15.03
CA THR A 91 -13.18 -12.29 16.45
C THR A 91 -14.34 -11.69 17.26
N GLY A 92 -15.20 -10.91 16.62
CA GLY A 92 -16.36 -10.27 17.25
C GLY A 92 -16.03 -8.94 17.91
N ASN A 93 -14.81 -8.43 17.76
CA ASN A 93 -14.45 -7.07 18.16
C ASN A 93 -14.93 -6.08 17.09
N SER A 94 -15.74 -5.10 17.51
CA SER A 94 -16.19 -4.03 16.63
C SER A 94 -15.09 -2.99 16.45
N ASP A 95 -14.07 -3.30 15.67
CA ASP A 95 -13.03 -2.33 15.32
C ASP A 95 -13.53 -1.39 14.21
N SER A 96 -13.26 -0.09 14.39
CA SER A 96 -13.63 0.96 13.45
C SER A 96 -12.62 1.03 12.31
N ARG A 97 -13.08 1.16 11.06
CA ARG A 97 -12.24 1.37 9.87
C ARG A 97 -11.57 2.76 9.83
N ASN A 98 -11.76 3.60 10.86
CA ASN A 98 -11.26 4.97 10.89
C ASN A 98 -9.74 5.08 10.73
N THR A 99 -8.96 4.19 11.36
CA THR A 99 -7.49 4.21 11.24
C THR A 99 -7.05 3.91 9.80
N VAL A 100 -7.64 2.90 9.16
CA VAL A 100 -7.38 2.57 7.75
C VAL A 100 -7.69 3.75 6.86
N ARG A 101 -8.85 4.40 7.06
CA ARG A 101 -9.28 5.56 6.28
C ARG A 101 -8.36 6.77 6.45
N LYS A 102 -7.93 7.08 7.68
CA LYS A 102 -7.01 8.20 7.96
C LYS A 102 -5.69 8.03 7.21
N ILE A 103 -5.16 6.81 7.19
CA ILE A 103 -3.92 6.50 6.46
C ILE A 103 -4.14 6.61 4.93
N GLU A 104 -5.30 6.18 4.42
CA GLU A 104 -5.66 6.38 2.99
C GLU A 104 -5.70 7.86 2.61
N GLU A 105 -6.27 8.72 3.47
CA GLU A 105 -6.32 10.17 3.27
C GLU A 105 -4.92 10.79 3.28
N GLU A 106 -4.06 10.44 4.25
CA GLU A 106 -2.67 10.95 4.34
C GLU A 106 -1.80 10.54 3.13
N ILE A 107 -1.96 9.31 2.60
CA ILE A 107 -1.26 8.86 1.39
C ILE A 107 -1.70 9.71 0.18
N MET A 108 -3.00 9.97 0.03
CA MET A 108 -3.52 10.75 -1.10
C MET A 108 -3.06 12.21 -1.07
N GLU A 109 -2.93 12.81 0.11
CA GLU A 109 -2.38 14.16 0.27
C GLU A 109 -0.93 14.24 -0.21
N LEU A 110 -0.07 13.29 0.18
CA LEU A 110 1.33 13.23 -0.27
C LEU A 110 1.46 12.95 -1.78
N ILE A 111 0.57 12.14 -2.35
CA ILE A 111 0.53 11.92 -3.80
C ILE A 111 0.15 13.19 -4.55
N GLN A 112 -0.78 13.99 -4.02
CA GLN A 112 -1.13 15.26 -4.60
C GLN A 112 0.02 16.26 -4.53
N GLU A 113 0.78 16.27 -3.42
CA GLU A 113 1.99 17.07 -3.27
C GLU A 113 3.04 16.72 -4.34
N LEU A 114 3.32 15.42 -4.55
CA LEU A 114 4.22 14.96 -5.61
C LEU A 114 3.76 15.38 -7.02
N SER A 115 2.45 15.32 -7.26
CA SER A 115 1.87 15.68 -8.57
C SER A 115 2.01 17.19 -8.83
N ASN A 116 1.86 18.01 -7.78
CA ASN A 116 2.02 19.47 -7.90
C ASN A 116 3.50 19.88 -8.10
N GLU A 117 4.46 19.11 -7.57
CA GLU A 117 5.89 19.33 -7.85
C GLU A 117 6.27 19.03 -9.31
N GLU A 118 5.52 18.18 -10.03
CA GLU A 118 5.76 17.92 -11.46
C GLU A 118 5.35 19.09 -12.37
N GLU A 119 4.38 19.90 -11.94
CA GLU A 119 3.83 21.02 -12.71
C GLU A 119 4.58 22.36 -12.50
N SER A 120 5.52 22.40 -11.53
CA SER A 120 6.28 23.60 -11.11
C SER A 120 7.62 23.75 -11.82
#